data_AF-A0A537YYC1-F1
#
_entry.id   AF-A0A537YYC1-F1
#
_cell.length_a   1.000
_cell.length_b   1.000
_cell.length_c   1.000
_cell.angle_alpha   90.00
_cell.angle_beta   90.00
_cell.angle_gamma   90.00
#
_symmetry.space_group_name_H-M   'P 1'
#
loop_
_entity.id
_entity.type
_entity.pdbx_description
1 polymer ?
#
loop_
_entity_poly.entity_id
_entity_poly.type
_entity_poly.pdbx_seq_one_letter_code
_entity_poly.pdbx_strand_id
1 'polypeptide(L)'
;GGQLAAGTIGFVCDGTSSLYNSAFDRAWGSLAPGMVLVAEDIRLAIDEGCTVFDLLKGDYGYKYRFGAVPRRVRRLVVERP
;
A
#
# COMPACT_ATOMS: atom_id res chain seq x y z
N GLY A 1 4.15 -18.94 -20.45
CA GLY A 1 2.98 -18.03 -20.50
C GLY A 1 3.00 -17.20 -19.24
N GLY A 2 2.72 -15.90 -19.33
CA GLY A 2 2.64 -15.04 -18.14
C GLY A 2 1.34 -15.30 -17.40
N GLN A 3 1.40 -15.70 -16.13
CA GLN A 3 0.24 -15.83 -15.24
C GLN A 3 0.23 -14.66 -14.27
N LEU A 4 -0.94 -14.05 -14.06
CA LEU A 4 -1.12 -13.00 -13.07
C LEU A 4 -0.99 -13.62 -11.67
N ALA A 5 -0.03 -13.15 -10.88
CA ALA A 5 0.24 -13.69 -9.54
C ALA A 5 -0.22 -12.77 -8.41
N ALA A 6 -0.25 -11.45 -8.64
CA ALA A 6 -0.67 -10.46 -7.66
C ALA A 6 -1.07 -9.14 -8.32
N GLY A 7 -1.80 -8.30 -7.60
CA GLY A 7 -2.20 -6.98 -8.05
C GLY A 7 -2.72 -6.09 -6.92
N THR A 8 -2.64 -4.78 -7.14
CA THR A 8 -3.09 -3.75 -6.20
C THR A 8 -4.08 -2.80 -6.83
N ILE A 9 -4.85 -2.14 -5.97
CA ILE A 9 -5.66 -0.97 -6.29
C ILE A 9 -5.24 0.11 -5.30
N GLY A 10 -4.95 1.30 -5.83
CA GLY A 10 -4.51 2.43 -5.04
C GLY A 10 -4.93 3.76 -5.65
N PHE A 11 -4.55 4.84 -4.98
CA PHE A 11 -4.85 6.21 -5.38
C PHE A 11 -3.61 7.08 -5.26
N VAL A 12 -3.47 8.06 -6.15
CA VAL A 12 -2.47 9.12 -6.03
C VAL A 12 -3.19 10.44 -5.78
N CYS A 13 -2.79 11.15 -4.74
CA CYS A 13 -3.30 12.47 -4.41
C CYS A 13 -2.21 13.28 -3.73
N ASP A 14 -1.95 14.50 -4.21
CA ASP A 14 -1.02 15.47 -3.59
C ASP A 14 0.36 14.86 -3.24
N GLY A 15 1.00 14.20 -4.22
CA GLY A 15 2.30 13.56 -4.06
C GLY A 15 2.31 12.33 -3.13
N THR A 16 1.14 11.81 -2.75
CA THR A 16 0.97 10.61 -1.92
C THR A 16 0.34 9.48 -2.73
N SER A 17 1.06 8.38 -2.89
CA SER A 17 0.50 7.12 -3.38
C SER A 17 -0.03 6.30 -2.20
N SER A 18 -1.26 5.77 -2.31
CA SER A 18 -1.96 5.07 -1.24
C SER A 18 -2.41 3.68 -1.68
N LEU A 19 -1.98 2.65 -0.94
CA LEU A 19 -2.33 1.24 -1.22
C LEU A 19 -3.68 0.89 -0.57
N TYR A 20 -4.77 0.91 -1.36
CA TYR A 20 -6.13 0.65 -0.85
C TYR A 20 -6.40 -0.84 -0.63
N ASN A 21 -6.06 -1.64 -1.64
CA ASN A 21 -6.23 -3.08 -1.57
C ASN A 21 -5.14 -3.79 -2.37
N SER A 22 -4.79 -4.99 -1.95
CA SER A 22 -3.81 -5.84 -2.61
C SER A 22 -4.23 -7.29 -2.46
N ALA A 23 -4.05 -8.09 -3.50
CA ALA A 23 -4.28 -9.51 -3.45
C ALA A 23 -3.18 -10.25 -4.22
N PHE A 24 -2.98 -11.51 -3.85
CA PHE A 24 -2.12 -12.43 -4.58
C PHE A 24 -2.74 -13.81 -4.63
N ASP A 25 -2.42 -14.56 -5.68
CA ASP A 25 -2.81 -15.95 -5.82
C ASP A 25 -1.96 -16.82 -4.87
N ARG A 26 -2.65 -17.56 -4.00
CA ARG A 26 -2.06 -18.40 -2.96
C ARG A 26 -1.17 -19.50 -3.51
N ALA A 27 -1.38 -19.92 -4.76
CA ALA A 27 -0.51 -20.88 -5.44
C ALA A 27 0.96 -20.41 -5.47
N TRP A 28 1.18 -19.09 -5.43
CA TRP A 28 2.50 -18.48 -5.46
C TRP A 28 2.99 -18.00 -4.10
N GLY A 29 2.29 -18.32 -3.01
CA GLY A 29 2.56 -17.76 -1.67
C GLY A 29 3.97 -17.99 -1.15
N SER A 30 4.61 -19.10 -1.52
CA SER A 30 6.00 -19.42 -1.16
C SER A 30 7.04 -18.43 -1.71
N LEU A 31 6.68 -17.69 -2.76
CA LEU A 31 7.53 -16.67 -3.38
C LEU A 31 7.29 -15.26 -2.80
N ALA A 32 6.42 -15.14 -1.80
CA ALA A 32 6.02 -13.86 -1.19
C ALA A 32 5.59 -12.77 -2.20
N PRO A 33 4.70 -13.07 -3.17
CA PRO A 33 4.33 -12.14 -4.25
C PRO A 33 3.71 -10.84 -3.73
N GLY A 34 3.03 -10.85 -2.59
CA GLY A 34 2.52 -9.63 -1.95
C GLY A 34 3.63 -8.68 -1.49
N MET A 35 4.77 -9.19 -1.01
CA MET A 35 5.90 -8.34 -0.62
C MET A 35 6.60 -7.75 -1.84
N VAL A 36 6.78 -8.55 -2.89
CA VAL A 36 7.35 -8.09 -4.17
C VAL A 36 6.47 -7.00 -4.76
N LEU A 37 5.15 -7.22 -4.79
CA LEU A 37 4.19 -6.26 -5.30
C LEU A 37 4.25 -4.91 -4.56
N VAL A 38 4.29 -4.91 -3.22
CA VAL A 38 4.40 -3.65 -2.44
C VAL A 38 5.73 -2.95 -2.73
N ALA A 39 6.83 -3.68 -2.89
CA ALA A 39 8.12 -3.09 -3.25
C ALA A 39 8.07 -2.41 -4.64
N GLU A 40 7.44 -3.06 -5.61
CA GLU A 40 7.25 -2.48 -6.95
C GLU A 40 6.30 -1.28 -6.94
N ASP A 41 5.23 -1.30 -6.15
CA ASP A 41 4.33 -0.15 -6.00
C ASP A 41 5.06 1.06 -5.39
N ILE A 42 5.95 0.84 -4.40
CA ILE A 42 6.80 1.89 -3.83
C ILE A 42 7.75 2.45 -4.89
N ARG A 43 8.39 1.58 -5.67
CA ARG A 43 9.29 2.00 -6.75
C ARG A 43 8.54 2.84 -7.79
N LEU A 44 7.37 2.39 -8.23
CA LEU A 44 6.52 3.12 -9.16
C LEU A 44 6.12 4.49 -8.60
N ALA A 45 5.72 4.57 -7.33
CA ALA A 45 5.38 5.84 -6.70
C ALA A 45 6.56 6.84 -6.71
N ILE A 46 7.79 6.35 -6.45
CA ILE A 46 9.01 7.16 -6.55
C ILE A 46 9.22 7.65 -7.98
N ASP A 47 9.11 6.76 -8.97
CA ASP A 47 9.29 7.08 -10.38
C ASP A 47 8.24 8.11 -10.88
N GLU A 48 7.03 8.08 -10.30
CA GLU A 48 5.95 9.04 -10.55
C GLU A 48 6.09 10.36 -9.75
N GLY A 49 7.15 10.51 -8.96
CA GLY A 49 7.44 11.74 -8.21
C GLY A 49 6.66 11.88 -6.89
N CYS A 50 6.04 10.81 -6.39
CA CYS A 50 5.44 10.81 -5.06
C CYS A 50 6.52 10.87 -3.98
N THR A 51 6.28 11.65 -2.94
CA THR A 51 7.16 11.76 -1.77
C THR A 51 6.68 10.92 -0.58
N VAL A 52 5.45 10.38 -0.66
CA VAL A 52 4.85 9.56 0.38
C VAL A 52 4.21 8.31 -0.23
N PHE A 53 4.44 7.17 0.40
CA PHE A 53 3.71 5.92 0.15
C PHE A 53 2.92 5.53 1.41
N ASP A 54 1.59 5.65 1.36
CA ASP A 54 0.69 5.39 2.49
C ASP A 54 0.11 3.97 2.38
N LEU A 55 0.55 3.08 3.26
CA LEU A 55 0.04 1.70 3.41
C LEU A 55 -1.33 1.62 4.09
N LEU A 56 -1.95 2.77 4.34
CA LEU A 56 -3.25 2.97 4.95
C LEU A 56 -3.39 2.27 6.32
N LYS A 57 -4.63 2.03 6.72
CA LYS A 57 -5.01 1.53 8.06
C LYS A 57 -4.54 0.10 8.32
N GLY A 58 -4.43 -0.23 9.60
CA GLY A 58 -4.13 -1.57 10.10
C GLY A 58 -2.67 -1.72 10.53
N ASP A 59 -2.51 -2.35 11.68
CA ASP A 59 -1.22 -2.65 12.30
C ASP A 59 -0.74 -4.02 11.84
N TYR A 60 -0.15 -4.05 10.64
CA TYR A 60 0.35 -5.28 10.03
C TYR A 60 1.88 -5.26 9.98
N GLY A 61 2.51 -6.26 10.58
CA GLY A 61 3.96 -6.31 10.77
C GLY A 61 4.79 -6.12 9.49
N TYR A 62 4.26 -6.52 8.33
CA TYR A 62 4.98 -6.36 7.06
C TYR A 62 5.21 -4.88 6.69
N LYS A 63 4.33 -3.96 7.12
CA LYS A 63 4.44 -2.54 6.79
C LYS A 63 5.73 -1.93 7.34
N TYR A 64 6.12 -2.34 8.54
CA TYR A 64 7.35 -1.88 9.19
C TYR A 64 8.61 -2.40 8.48
N ARG A 65 8.52 -3.50 7.73
CA ARG A 65 9.65 -3.99 6.91
C ARG A 65 9.98 -3.05 5.74
N PHE A 66 9.02 -2.21 5.34
CA PHE A 66 9.21 -1.15 4.35
C PHE A 66 9.51 0.22 4.98
N GLY A 67 9.77 0.28 6.30
CA GLY A 67 10.05 1.54 7.00
C GLY A 67 8.81 2.39 7.30
N ALA A 68 7.61 1.82 7.27
CA ALA A 68 6.39 2.55 7.58
C ALA A 68 6.40 3.10 9.02
N VAL A 69 5.98 4.35 9.17
CA VAL A 69 5.83 5.01 10.48
C VAL A 69 4.33 5.10 10.80
N PRO A 70 3.87 4.67 12.00
CA PRO A 70 2.47 4.77 12.37
C PRO A 70 1.95 6.21 12.33
N ARG A 71 0.82 6.42 11.64
CA ARG A 71 0.07 7.68 11.66
C ARG A 71 -1.31 7.45 12.28
N ARG A 72 -1.70 8.31 13.23
CA ARG A 72 -2.98 8.15 13.93
C ARG A 72 -4.14 8.73 13.11
N VAL A 73 -5.09 7.89 12.71
CA VAL A 73 -6.36 8.30 12.09
C VAL A 73 -7.23 8.98 13.15
N ARG A 74 -7.85 10.11 12.81
CA ARG A 74 -8.75 10.86 13.70
C ARG A 74 -10.18 10.80 13.18
N ARG A 75 -11.13 10.82 14.11
CA ARG A 75 -12.54 11.07 13.82
C ARG A 75 -12.82 12.54 14.11
N LEU A 76 -13.28 13.27 13.10
CA LEU A 76 -13.80 14.63 13.26
C LEU A 76 -15.32 14.55 13.23
N VAL A 77 -15.98 15.21 14.19
CA VAL A 77 -17.43 15.32 14.28
C VAL A 77 -17.78 16.79 14.09
N VAL A 78 -18.70 17.07 13.18
CA VAL A 78 -19.20 18.42 12.92
C VAL A 78 -20.69 18.40 13.23
N GLU A 79 -21.11 19.20 14.20
CA GLU A 79 -22.51 19.35 14.61
C GLU A 79 -22.96 20.77 14.25
N ARG A 80 -24.20 20.90 13.77
CA ARG A 80 -24.84 22.22 13.68
C ARG A 80 -25.40 22.57 15.07
N PRO A 81 -25.38 23.85 15.48
CA PRO A 81 -26.02 24.28 16.72
C PRO A 81 -27.50 23.89 16.77
#